data_AF-A0A7X8VAC1-F1
#
_entry.id   AF-A0A7X8VAC1-F1
#
_cell.length_a   1.000
_cell.length_b   1.000
_cell.length_c   1.000
_cell.angle_alpha   90.00
_cell.angle_beta   90.00
_cell.angle_gamma   90.00
#
_symmetry.space_group_name_H-M   'P 1'
#
loop_
_entity.id
_entity.type
_entity.pdbx_description
1 polymer ?
#
loop_
_entity_poly.entity_id
_entity_poly.type
_entity_poly.pdbx_seq_one_letter_code
_entity_poly.pdbx_strand_id
1 'polypeptide(L)'
;MVVTTFIDYFASNPEQVKSLKVITGFKSPADILFFADIARWKKTSQVILTVDCGEADFECHTGFVTDHIPKLQFADIGQAVAIVVGPPAMMHFSTLELLKMGFKEENIWISLERKMCCGIGKCGHCKINDVYVCVDGPVFNYTKAKNLID
;
A
#
# COMPACT_ATOMS: atom_id res chain seq x y z
N MET A 1 5.41 -5.96 -7.87
CA MET A 1 4.71 -6.57 -9.02
C MET A 1 3.22 -6.81 -8.75
N VAL A 2 2.80 -7.31 -7.59
CA VAL A 2 1.37 -7.55 -7.30
C VAL A 2 0.54 -6.26 -7.26
N VAL A 3 1.05 -5.21 -6.63
CA VAL A 3 0.31 -3.95 -6.43
C VAL A 3 0.17 -3.14 -7.71
N THR A 4 1.21 -3.09 -8.54
CA THR A 4 1.20 -2.33 -9.79
C THR A 4 0.16 -2.87 -10.78
N THR A 5 0.04 -4.20 -10.90
CA THR A 5 -1.00 -4.82 -11.74
C THR A 5 -2.41 -4.58 -11.20
N PHE A 6 -2.57 -4.60 -9.86
CA PHE A 6 -3.86 -4.27 -9.24
C PHE A 6 -4.28 -2.83 -9.54
N ILE A 7 -3.37 -1.87 -9.36
CA ILE A 7 -3.63 -0.46 -9.69
C ILE A 7 -3.96 -0.31 -11.17
N ASP A 8 -3.20 -0.98 -12.04
CA ASP A 8 -3.39 -0.89 -13.49
C ASP A 8 -4.75 -1.44 -13.94
N TYR A 9 -5.22 -2.52 -13.31
CA TYR A 9 -6.54 -3.08 -13.55
C TYR A 9 -7.65 -2.06 -13.27
N PHE A 10 -7.65 -1.43 -12.08
CA PHE A 10 -8.69 -0.44 -11.72
C PHE A 10 -8.51 0.89 -12.46
N ALA A 11 -7.28 1.28 -12.79
CA ALA A 11 -7.03 2.45 -13.61
C ALA A 11 -7.56 2.28 -15.04
N SER A 12 -7.62 1.03 -15.54
CA SER A 12 -8.15 0.68 -16.87
C SER A 12 -9.66 0.36 -16.86
N ASN A 13 -10.23 0.08 -15.69
CA ASN A 13 -11.66 -0.24 -15.49
C ASN A 13 -12.28 0.68 -14.43
N PRO A 14 -12.31 2.02 -14.65
CA PRO A 14 -12.74 2.99 -13.65
C PRO A 14 -14.21 2.83 -13.24
N GLU A 15 -15.05 2.17 -14.04
CA GLU A 15 -16.44 1.88 -13.72
C GLU A 15 -16.62 0.87 -12.58
N GLN A 16 -15.58 0.08 -12.26
CA GLN A 16 -15.64 -0.93 -11.19
C GLN A 16 -15.37 -0.34 -9.80
N VAL A 17 -14.88 0.90 -9.72
CA VAL A 17 -14.58 1.58 -8.45
C VAL A 17 -15.09 3.01 -8.47
N LYS A 18 -15.70 3.47 -7.36
CA LYS A 18 -16.19 4.85 -7.26
C LYS A 18 -15.06 5.88 -7.39
N SER A 19 -13.90 5.57 -6.83
CA SER A 19 -12.70 6.41 -6.90
C SER A 19 -11.45 5.58 -6.61
N LEU A 20 -10.41 5.76 -7.41
CA LEU A 20 -9.09 5.18 -7.14
C LEU A 20 -8.11 6.27 -6.73
N LYS A 21 -7.45 6.07 -5.59
CA LYS A 21 -6.39 6.94 -5.08
C LYS A 21 -5.16 6.09 -4.80
N VAL A 22 -4.01 6.58 -5.23
CA VAL A 22 -2.74 5.87 -5.12
C VAL A 22 -1.72 6.82 -4.49
N ILE A 23 -1.09 6.38 -3.41
CA ILE A 23 0.07 7.06 -2.84
C ILE A 23 1.29 6.18 -3.10
N THR A 24 2.31 6.72 -3.76
CA THR A 24 3.59 6.04 -3.98
C THR A 24 4.71 6.82 -3.28
N GLY A 25 5.60 6.10 -2.61
CA GLY A 25 6.74 6.66 -1.89
C GLY A 25 8.05 6.08 -2.40
N PHE A 26 9.02 6.95 -2.65
CA PHE A 26 10.37 6.60 -3.06
C PHE A 26 11.41 7.30 -2.17
N LYS A 27 12.64 6.81 -2.16
CA LYS A 27 13.70 7.44 -1.36
C LYS A 27 14.11 8.79 -1.94
N SER A 28 14.38 8.82 -3.24
CA SER A 28 14.77 10.03 -3.97
C SER A 28 14.11 10.08 -5.35
N PRO A 29 14.12 11.24 -6.04
CA PRO A 29 13.63 11.35 -7.40
C PRO A 29 14.31 10.40 -8.40
N ALA A 30 15.59 10.07 -8.16
CA ALA A 30 16.34 9.13 -9.00
C ALA A 30 15.91 7.67 -8.79
N ASP A 31 15.30 7.35 -7.65
CA ASP A 31 14.80 6.02 -7.32
C ASP A 31 13.35 5.79 -7.76
N ILE A 32 12.71 6.80 -8.38
CA ILE A 32 11.34 6.65 -8.89
C ILE A 32 11.35 5.59 -10.00
N LEU A 33 10.54 4.56 -9.80
CA LEU A 33 10.31 3.51 -10.77
C LEU A 33 8.94 3.68 -11.41
N PHE A 34 8.74 3.08 -12.59
CA PHE A 34 7.44 2.99 -13.25
C PHE A 34 6.84 4.34 -13.69
N PHE A 35 7.66 5.28 -14.16
CA PHE A 35 7.20 6.59 -14.67
C PHE A 35 6.07 6.48 -15.69
N ALA A 36 6.16 5.55 -16.63
CA ALA A 36 5.13 5.34 -17.65
C ALA A 36 3.79 4.87 -17.06
N ASP A 37 3.83 4.04 -16.02
CA ASP A 37 2.64 3.55 -15.34
C ASP A 37 2.03 4.64 -14.45
N ILE A 38 2.86 5.37 -13.71
CA ILE A 38 2.44 6.53 -12.90
C ILE A 38 1.76 7.59 -13.79
N ALA A 39 2.35 7.91 -14.95
CA ALA A 39 1.78 8.85 -15.90
C ALA A 39 0.44 8.36 -16.48
N ARG A 40 0.27 7.05 -16.66
CA ARG A 40 -1.00 6.45 -17.08
C ARG A 40 -2.05 6.55 -15.98
N TRP A 41 -1.71 6.19 -14.75
CA TRP A 41 -2.62 6.24 -13.61
C TRP A 41 -3.05 7.68 -13.27
N LYS A 42 -2.16 8.67 -13.41
CA LYS A 42 -2.49 10.11 -13.22
C LYS A 42 -3.64 10.60 -14.14
N LYS A 43 -3.89 9.93 -15.27
CA LYS A 43 -4.97 10.31 -16.21
C LYS A 43 -6.36 9.89 -15.74
N THR A 44 -6.45 8.79 -14.99
CA THR A 44 -7.74 8.19 -14.59
C THR A 44 -7.95 8.17 -13.08
N SER A 45 -6.92 8.46 -12.29
CA SER A 45 -6.91 8.30 -10.83
C SER A 45 -6.13 9.42 -10.14
N GLN A 46 -6.41 9.65 -8.86
CA GLN A 46 -5.64 10.59 -8.05
C GLN A 46 -4.36 9.90 -7.56
N VAL A 47 -3.22 10.23 -8.17
CA VAL A 47 -1.91 9.68 -7.80
C VAL A 47 -1.08 10.75 -7.08
N ILE A 48 -0.65 10.44 -5.86
CA ILE A 48 0.25 11.26 -5.06
C ILE A 48 1.61 10.56 -5.03
N LEU A 49 2.61 11.22 -5.62
CA LEU A 49 3.98 10.75 -5.64
C LEU A 49 4.78 11.48 -4.56
N THR A 50 5.45 10.73 -3.69
CA THR A 50 6.23 11.25 -2.56
C THR A 50 7.67 10.77 -2.60
N VAL A 51 8.61 11.62 -2.20
CA VAL A 51 10.02 11.28 -2.01
C VAL A 51 10.50 11.66 -0.60
N ASP A 52 11.27 10.79 0.03
CA ASP A 52 11.81 11.04 1.38
C ASP A 52 12.82 12.19 1.38
N CYS A 53 13.67 12.28 0.35
CA CYS A 53 14.68 13.33 0.21
C CYS A 53 14.82 13.83 -1.23
N GLY A 54 15.20 15.11 -1.38
CA GLY A 54 15.34 15.80 -2.66
C GLY A 54 14.50 17.07 -2.73
N GLU A 55 14.70 17.86 -3.79
CA GLU A 55 13.85 19.02 -4.06
C GLU A 55 12.48 18.54 -4.53
N ALA A 56 11.43 19.05 -3.88
CA ALA A 56 10.07 18.90 -4.39
C ALA A 56 10.00 19.54 -5.78
N ASP A 57 9.50 18.80 -6.74
CA ASP A 57 9.17 19.32 -8.06
C ASP A 57 7.65 19.27 -8.24
N PHE A 58 7.12 19.91 -9.29
CA PHE A 58 5.70 19.93 -9.62
C PHE A 58 5.07 18.53 -9.70
N GLU A 59 5.88 17.51 -9.99
CA GLU A 59 5.44 16.13 -10.12
C GLU A 59 5.55 15.30 -8.83
N CYS A 60 6.23 15.78 -7.78
CA CYS A 60 6.57 15.00 -6.60
C CYS A 60 6.61 15.82 -5.30
N HIS A 61 5.94 15.34 -4.26
CA HIS A 61 5.96 15.95 -2.93
C HIS A 61 7.11 15.40 -2.08
N THR A 62 7.79 16.24 -1.30
CA THR A 62 8.76 15.78 -0.30
C THR A 62 8.05 15.40 1.01
N GLY A 63 8.41 14.26 1.59
CA GLY A 63 7.88 13.77 2.86
C GLY A 63 7.46 12.31 2.82
N PHE A 64 7.03 11.78 3.97
CA PHE A 64 6.60 10.39 4.06
C PHE A 64 5.19 10.20 3.52
N VAL A 65 4.91 9.01 2.98
CA VAL A 65 3.56 8.62 2.53
C VAL A 65 2.49 8.85 3.61
N THR A 66 2.85 8.68 4.88
CA THR A 66 1.98 8.86 6.05
C THR A 66 1.45 10.28 6.18
N ASP A 67 2.21 11.28 5.76
CA ASP A 67 1.84 12.70 5.87
C ASP A 67 0.78 13.11 4.83
N HIS A 68 0.60 12.26 3.81
CA HIS A 68 -0.36 12.47 2.73
C HIS A 68 -1.65 11.69 2.92
N ILE A 69 -1.67 10.65 3.76
CA ILE A 69 -2.88 9.85 4.05
C ILE A 69 -4.02 10.73 4.61
N PRO A 70 -3.81 11.58 5.65
CA PRO A 70 -4.88 12.41 6.21
C PRO A 70 -5.47 13.43 5.23
N LYS A 71 -4.74 13.75 4.16
CA LYS A 71 -5.16 14.73 3.14
C LYS A 71 -6.12 14.11 2.10
N LEU A 72 -6.32 12.80 2.12
CA LEU A 72 -7.20 12.11 1.17
C LEU A 72 -8.69 12.36 1.52
N GLN A 73 -9.47 12.79 0.53
CA GLN A 73 -10.90 13.08 0.74
C GLN A 73 -11.81 12.00 0.15
N PHE A 74 -12.50 11.23 0.98
CA PHE A 74 -13.39 10.15 0.53
C PHE A 74 -14.86 10.57 0.63
N ALA A 75 -15.67 10.18 -0.35
CA ALA A 75 -17.11 10.40 -0.32
C ALA A 75 -17.79 9.56 0.78
N ASP A 76 -17.33 8.32 0.98
CA ASP A 76 -17.76 7.42 2.04
C ASP A 76 -16.56 6.58 2.52
N ILE A 77 -16.04 6.91 3.71
CA ILE A 77 -14.90 6.18 4.32
C ILE A 77 -15.31 4.77 4.75
N GLY A 78 -16.58 4.55 5.11
CA GLY A 78 -17.07 3.26 5.59
C GLY A 78 -17.09 2.16 4.52
N GLN A 79 -17.13 2.56 3.24
CA GLN A 79 -17.03 1.68 2.07
C GLN A 79 -15.64 1.68 1.42
N ALA A 80 -14.72 2.53 1.87
CA ALA A 80 -13.39 2.60 1.32
C ALA A 80 -12.55 1.40 1.77
N VAL A 81 -11.79 0.82 0.84
CA VAL A 81 -10.84 -0.27 1.09
C VAL A 81 -9.43 0.27 0.92
N ALA A 82 -8.56 0.00 1.90
CA ALA A 82 -7.17 0.42 1.86
C ALA A 82 -6.26 -0.80 1.67
N ILE A 83 -5.30 -0.68 0.75
CA ILE A 83 -4.26 -1.69 0.52
C ILE A 83 -2.92 -1.03 0.80
N VAL A 84 -2.18 -1.58 1.76
CA VAL A 84 -0.90 -1.03 2.22
C VAL A 84 0.19 -2.06 1.98
N VAL A 85 1.22 -1.67 1.24
CA VAL A 85 2.35 -2.54 0.89
C VAL A 85 3.63 -1.75 0.99
N GLY A 86 4.59 -2.25 1.77
CA GLY A 86 5.91 -1.66 1.87
C GLY A 86 6.63 -2.11 3.15
N PRO A 87 7.62 -1.33 3.63
CA PRO A 87 8.38 -1.67 4.82
C PRO A 87 7.50 -1.75 6.09
N PRO A 88 7.85 -2.57 7.09
CA PRO A 88 7.04 -2.75 8.31
C PRO A 88 6.67 -1.45 9.03
N ALA A 89 7.62 -0.52 9.19
CA ALA A 89 7.37 0.77 9.81
C ALA A 89 6.35 1.60 9.01
N MET A 90 6.50 1.64 7.69
CA MET A 90 5.58 2.35 6.80
C MET A 90 4.16 1.77 6.89
N MET A 91 4.04 0.43 6.86
CA MET A 91 2.75 -0.24 7.00
C MET A 91 2.08 0.09 8.34
N HIS A 92 2.83 0.02 9.45
CA HIS A 92 2.31 0.33 10.79
C HIS A 92 1.74 1.75 10.88
N PHE A 93 2.55 2.76 10.54
CA PHE A 93 2.12 4.16 10.62
C PHE A 93 1.01 4.48 9.62
N SER A 94 1.05 3.91 8.41
CA SER A 94 0.00 4.13 7.41
C SER A 94 -1.33 3.56 7.88
N THR A 95 -1.33 2.38 8.47
CA THR A 95 -2.54 1.78 9.04
C THR A 95 -3.07 2.59 10.21
N LEU A 96 -2.22 3.11 11.10
CA LEU A 96 -2.65 3.99 12.18
C LEU A 96 -3.35 5.25 11.65
N GLU A 97 -2.80 5.89 10.62
CA GLU A 97 -3.43 7.07 10.01
C GLU A 97 -4.78 6.71 9.34
N LEU A 98 -4.86 5.56 8.65
CA LEU A 98 -6.12 5.09 8.05
C LEU A 98 -7.20 4.83 9.13
N LEU A 99 -6.82 4.23 10.27
CA LEU A 99 -7.74 4.02 11.38
C LEU A 99 -8.21 5.35 11.99
N LYS A 100 -7.32 6.33 12.13
CA LYS A 100 -7.69 7.69 12.60
C LYS A 100 -8.67 8.39 11.64
N MET A 101 -8.57 8.13 10.34
CA MET A 101 -9.52 8.63 9.35
C MET A 101 -10.90 7.95 9.44
N GLY A 102 -11.02 6.83 10.15
CA GLY A 102 -12.26 6.08 10.32
C GLY A 102 -12.42 4.88 9.39
N PHE A 103 -11.35 4.40 8.76
CA PHE A 103 -11.39 3.11 8.07
C PHE A 103 -11.67 1.99 9.09
N LYS A 104 -12.54 1.07 8.71
CA LYS A 104 -12.78 -0.15 9.48
C LYS A 104 -11.61 -1.11 9.34
N GLU A 105 -11.25 -1.82 10.41
CA GLU A 105 -10.13 -2.77 10.37
C GLU A 105 -10.32 -3.84 9.29
N GLU A 106 -11.55 -4.31 9.07
CA GLU A 106 -11.88 -5.29 8.05
C GLU A 106 -11.71 -4.77 6.61
N ASN A 107 -11.61 -3.46 6.42
CA ASN A 107 -11.40 -2.85 5.10
C ASN A 107 -9.93 -2.53 4.81
N ILE A 108 -9.01 -2.84 5.73
CA ILE A 108 -7.58 -2.61 5.55
C ILE A 108 -6.89 -3.94 5.24
N TRP A 109 -6.12 -3.94 4.15
CA TRP A 109 -5.36 -5.10 3.69
C TRP A 109 -3.88 -4.75 3.65
N ILE A 110 -3.05 -5.65 4.18
CA ILE A 110 -1.61 -5.45 4.29
C ILE A 110 -0.91 -6.63 3.61
N SER A 111 0.09 -6.34 2.78
CA SER A 111 0.98 -7.36 2.22
C SER A 111 2.24 -7.48 3.08
N LEU A 112 2.35 -8.58 3.83
CA LEU A 112 3.51 -8.84 4.68
C LEU A 112 4.66 -9.41 3.85
N GLU A 113 5.85 -8.85 4.04
CA GLU A 113 7.10 -9.35 3.47
C GLU A 113 7.92 -10.05 4.55
N ARG A 114 8.34 -11.30 4.29
CA ARG A 114 9.22 -12.08 5.16
C ARG A 114 10.24 -12.84 4.32
N LYS A 115 11.32 -13.29 4.96
CA LYS A 115 12.33 -14.13 4.32
C LYS A 115 11.72 -15.46 3.91
N MET A 116 11.46 -15.64 2.63
CA MET A 116 11.00 -16.90 2.06
C MET A 116 12.21 -17.67 1.50
N CYS A 117 12.33 -18.95 1.85
CA CYS A 117 13.32 -19.85 1.24
C CYS A 117 12.62 -20.92 0.39
N CYS A 118 11.71 -21.71 0.99
CA CYS A 118 11.05 -22.80 0.27
C CYS A 118 9.80 -22.37 -0.52
N GLY A 119 9.10 -21.30 -0.11
CA GLY A 119 7.84 -20.88 -0.73
C GLY A 119 6.63 -21.83 -0.59
N ILE A 120 6.80 -22.99 0.05
CA ILE A 120 5.80 -24.08 0.09
C ILE A 120 5.49 -24.59 1.50
N GLY A 121 5.72 -23.75 2.53
CA GLY A 121 5.36 -24.08 3.92
C GLY A 121 6.24 -25.13 4.62
N LYS A 122 7.37 -25.54 4.05
CA LYS A 122 8.24 -26.59 4.63
C LYS A 122 9.32 -26.09 5.59
N CYS A 123 9.96 -24.96 5.26
CA CYS A 123 11.20 -24.55 5.93
C CYS A 123 11.01 -23.63 7.15
N GLY A 124 9.81 -23.10 7.39
CA GLY A 124 9.54 -22.22 8.53
C GLY A 124 10.14 -20.80 8.50
N HIS A 125 10.96 -20.43 7.51
CA HIS A 125 11.62 -19.10 7.48
C HIS A 125 10.65 -17.92 7.37
N CYS A 126 9.49 -18.13 6.76
CA CYS A 126 8.45 -17.11 6.60
C CYS A 126 7.36 -17.21 7.68
N LYS A 127 7.61 -17.96 8.77
CA LYS A 127 6.62 -18.22 9.81
C LYS A 127 6.54 -17.05 10.78
N ILE A 128 5.31 -16.67 11.14
CA ILE A 128 5.00 -15.71 12.20
C ILE A 128 3.98 -16.40 13.10
N ASN A 129 4.32 -16.65 14.36
CA ASN A 129 3.50 -17.46 15.26
C ASN A 129 3.12 -18.79 14.62
N ASP A 130 1.86 -19.04 14.33
CA ASP A 130 1.34 -20.24 13.67
C ASP A 130 1.14 -20.09 12.14
N VAL A 131 1.34 -18.91 11.59
CA VAL A 131 1.04 -18.55 10.19
C VAL A 131 2.29 -18.65 9.30
N TYR A 132 2.18 -19.29 8.15
CA TYR A 132 3.21 -19.32 7.11
C TYR A 132 2.90 -18.29 6.02
N VAL A 133 3.63 -17.16 6.00
CA VAL A 133 3.37 -16.07 5.02
C VAL A 133 3.42 -16.54 3.55
N CYS A 134 4.24 -17.56 3.23
CA CYS A 134 4.32 -18.09 1.86
C CYS A 134 3.14 -18.96 1.41
N VAL A 135 2.31 -19.47 2.35
CA VAL A 135 1.16 -20.33 2.05
C VAL A 135 -0.14 -19.63 2.42
N ASP A 136 -0.20 -19.04 3.60
CA ASP A 136 -1.38 -18.37 4.13
C ASP A 136 -1.49 -16.90 3.69
N GLY A 137 -0.41 -16.33 3.17
CA GLY A 137 -0.30 -14.94 2.75
C GLY A 137 -0.02 -14.79 1.25
N PRO A 138 0.73 -13.76 0.82
CA PRO A 138 1.36 -12.70 1.62
C PRO A 138 0.39 -11.58 2.03
N VAL A 139 -0.83 -11.56 1.47
CA VAL A 139 -1.84 -10.53 1.71
C VAL A 139 -2.77 -10.96 2.84
N PHE A 140 -2.86 -10.15 3.89
CA PHE A 140 -3.69 -10.39 5.05
C PHE A 140 -4.62 -9.22 5.32
N ASN A 141 -5.82 -9.52 5.80
CA ASN A 141 -6.69 -8.52 6.38
C ASN A 141 -6.10 -8.00 7.70
N TYR A 142 -6.22 -6.70 7.97
CA TYR A 142 -5.61 -6.09 9.14
C TYR A 142 -6.11 -6.68 10.46
N THR A 143 -7.37 -7.13 10.52
CA THR A 143 -7.93 -7.85 11.68
C THR A 143 -7.08 -9.03 12.12
N LYS A 144 -6.44 -9.73 11.17
CA LYS A 144 -5.47 -10.81 11.41
C LYS A 144 -4.05 -10.26 11.50
N ALA A 145 -3.65 -9.37 10.60
CA ALA A 145 -2.28 -8.87 10.49
C ALA A 145 -1.79 -8.12 11.74
N LYS A 146 -2.67 -7.45 12.48
CA LYS A 146 -2.32 -6.73 13.72
C LYS A 146 -1.73 -7.63 14.80
N ASN A 147 -2.04 -8.93 14.78
CA ASN A 147 -1.51 -9.93 15.70
C ASN A 147 -0.27 -10.66 15.15
N LEU A 148 0.20 -10.28 13.96
CA LEU A 148 1.36 -10.86 13.26
C LEU A 148 2.54 -9.88 13.16
N ILE A 149 2.39 -8.67 13.70
CA ILE A 149 3.45 -7.66 13.74
C ILE A 149 4.16 -7.83 15.09
N ASP A 150 5.39 -8.33 15.04
CA ASP A 150 6.36 -8.31 16.16
C ASP A 150 7.04 -6.93 16.23
#